data_AF-A0A0P0RQL3-F1
#
_entry.id   AF-A0A0P0RQL3-F1
#
_cell.length_a   1.000
_cell.length_b   1.000
_cell.length_c   1.000
_cell.angle_alpha   90.00
_cell.angle_beta   90.00
_cell.angle_gamma   90.00
#
_symmetry.space_group_name_H-M   'P 1'
#
loop_
_entity.id
_entity.type
_entity.pdbx_description
1 polymer ?
#
loop_
_entity_poly.entity_id
_entity_poly.type
_entity_poly.pdbx_seq_one_letter_code
_entity_poly.pdbx_strand_id
1 'polypeptide(L)'
;MKRKLQLVAIALGISAPLLASAQSSTQGLTREQVRQEAAEYAAAGFNPARMNPRTWVDDAQAASAKVMTARAEGSANQLAAEKREDASHCN
;
A
#
# COMPACT_ATOMS: atom_id res chain seq x y z
N MET A 1 -16.99 -4.62 33.72
CA MET A 1 -16.76 -5.59 32.62
C MET A 1 -17.11 -5.04 31.23
N LYS A 2 -16.93 -3.74 30.97
CA LYS A 2 -17.21 -3.10 29.65
C LYS A 2 -15.94 -2.63 28.94
N ARG A 3 -14.92 -2.22 29.71
CA ARG A 3 -13.60 -1.80 29.20
C ARG A 3 -12.84 -2.91 28.45
N LYS A 4 -12.94 -4.16 28.91
CA LYS A 4 -12.30 -5.31 28.22
C LYS A 4 -12.92 -5.57 26.84
N LEU A 5 -14.23 -5.37 26.70
CA LEU A 5 -14.94 -5.53 25.43
C LEU A 5 -14.61 -4.41 24.43
N GLN A 6 -14.44 -3.17 24.92
CA GLN A 6 -14.04 -2.03 24.10
C GLN A 6 -12.62 -2.17 23.56
N LEU A 7 -11.68 -2.69 24.36
CA LEU A 7 -10.31 -2.92 23.91
C LEU A 7 -10.21 -4.00 22.82
N VAL A 8 -11.04 -5.05 22.89
CA VAL A 8 -11.11 -6.08 21.84
C VAL A 8 -11.66 -5.51 20.52
N ALA A 9 -12.65 -4.61 20.57
CA ALA A 9 -13.22 -4.00 19.38
C ALA A 9 -12.23 -3.07 18.64
N ILE A 10 -11.37 -2.36 19.38
CA ILE A 10 -10.34 -1.47 18.79
C ILE A 10 -9.21 -2.30 18.16
N ALA A 11 -8.80 -3.41 18.79
CA ALA A 11 -7.76 -4.30 18.24
C ALA A 11 -8.19 -5.01 16.93
N LEU A 12 -9.49 -5.27 16.77
CA LEU A 12 -10.05 -5.84 15.52
C LEU A 12 -10.15 -4.81 14.38
N GLY A 13 -10.20 -3.51 14.69
CA GLY A 13 -10.23 -2.45 13.66
C GLY A 13 -8.89 -2.22 12.96
N ILE A 14 -7.78 -2.48 13.65
CA ILE A 14 -6.41 -2.28 13.13
C ILE A 14 -5.97 -3.44 12.23
N SER A 15 -6.59 -4.62 12.36
CA SER A 15 -6.32 -5.81 11.53
C SER A 15 -7.15 -5.86 10.22
N ALA A 16 -8.02 -4.87 9.98
CA ALA A 16 -8.84 -4.78 8.77
C ALA A 16 -8.06 -4.77 7.43
N PRO A 17 -6.82 -4.23 7.29
CA PRO A 17 -6.16 -4.20 5.99
C PRO A 17 -5.75 -5.60 5.49
N LEU A 18 -5.61 -6.58 6.38
CA LEU A 18 -5.11 -7.91 6.03
C LEU A 18 -6.18 -8.84 5.45
N LEU A 19 -7.47 -8.51 5.61
CA LEU A 19 -8.58 -9.28 5.04
C LEU A 19 -9.07 -8.73 3.69
N ALA A 20 -8.76 -7.47 3.37
CA ALA A 20 -9.12 -6.83 2.10
C ALA A 20 -8.37 -7.44 0.89
N SER A 21 -7.23 -8.09 1.13
CA SER A 21 -6.40 -8.73 0.12
C SER A 21 -6.89 -10.11 -0.32
N ALA A 22 -7.80 -10.76 0.44
CA ALA A 22 -8.30 -12.11 0.11
C ALA A 22 -9.68 -12.10 -0.59
N GLN A 23 -10.60 -11.19 -0.23
CA GLN A 23 -11.88 -11.01 -0.96
C GLN A 23 -11.70 -10.33 -2.33
N SER A 24 -10.57 -9.67 -2.58
CA SER A 24 -10.24 -9.08 -3.89
C SER A 24 -9.78 -10.11 -4.93
N SER A 25 -9.59 -11.39 -4.55
CA SER A 25 -9.15 -12.42 -5.51
C SER A 25 -10.25 -12.87 -6.47
N THR A 26 -11.53 -12.78 -6.07
CA THR A 26 -12.71 -13.02 -6.93
C THR A 26 -13.33 -11.73 -7.46
N GLN A 27 -13.10 -10.61 -6.76
CA GLN A 27 -13.54 -9.28 -7.13
C GLN A 27 -12.36 -8.57 -7.80
N GLY A 28 -12.27 -8.63 -9.14
CA GLY A 28 -11.18 -8.00 -9.91
C GLY A 28 -10.91 -6.53 -9.51
N LEU A 29 -9.72 -6.02 -9.87
CA LEU A 29 -9.23 -4.72 -9.40
C LEU A 29 -10.33 -3.63 -9.42
N THR A 30 -10.48 -2.95 -8.29
CA THR A 30 -11.42 -1.83 -8.22
C THR A 30 -10.90 -0.66 -9.05
N ARG A 31 -11.80 0.14 -9.63
CA ARG A 31 -11.41 1.33 -10.40
C ARG A 31 -10.55 2.29 -9.58
N GLU A 32 -10.78 2.34 -8.27
CA GLU A 32 -10.01 3.19 -7.38
C GLU A 32 -8.57 2.67 -7.20
N GLN A 33 -8.41 1.36 -6.95
CA GLN A 33 -7.09 0.73 -6.90
C GLN A 33 -6.31 0.93 -8.21
N VAL A 34 -6.97 0.80 -9.37
CA VAL A 34 -6.32 1.02 -10.67
C VAL A 34 -5.84 2.47 -10.82
N ARG A 35 -6.62 3.46 -10.36
CA ARG A 35 -6.19 4.87 -10.40
C ARG A 35 -5.00 5.13 -9.49
N GLN A 36 -5.01 4.54 -8.30
CA GLN A 36 -3.90 4.64 -7.35
C GLN A 36 -2.62 4.03 -7.94
N GLU A 37 -2.70 2.80 -8.46
CA GLU A 37 -1.57 2.15 -9.09
C GLU A 37 -1.08 2.92 -10.33
N ALA A 38 -1.99 3.39 -11.19
CA ALA A 38 -1.61 4.24 -12.32
C ALA A 38 -0.89 5.53 -11.88
N ALA A 39 -1.27 6.14 -10.76
CA ALA A 39 -0.59 7.31 -10.22
C ALA A 39 0.82 6.98 -9.70
N GLU A 40 1.00 5.81 -9.07
CA GLU A 40 2.33 5.34 -8.63
C GLU A 40 3.26 5.09 -9.82
N TYR A 41 2.77 4.44 -10.88
CA TYR A 41 3.55 4.24 -12.10
C TYR A 41 3.85 5.56 -12.81
N ALA A 42 2.92 6.52 -12.81
CA ALA A 42 3.17 7.86 -13.33
C ALA A 42 4.26 8.59 -12.52
N ALA A 43 4.24 8.47 -11.19
CA ALA A 43 5.29 9.01 -10.32
C ALA A 43 6.66 8.33 -10.54
N ALA A 44 6.67 7.05 -10.90
CA ALA A 44 7.87 6.33 -11.31
C ALA A 44 8.40 6.75 -12.71
N GLY A 45 7.64 7.57 -13.45
CA GLY A 45 7.98 8.07 -14.77
C GLY A 45 7.46 7.22 -15.93
N PHE A 46 6.60 6.24 -15.66
CA PHE A 46 6.02 5.38 -16.70
C PHE A 46 4.75 5.99 -17.27
N ASN A 47 4.71 6.15 -18.59
CA ASN A 47 3.53 6.64 -19.30
C ASN A 47 3.19 5.72 -20.49
N PRO A 48 2.12 4.92 -20.42
CA PRO A 48 1.77 3.99 -21.49
C PRO A 48 1.39 4.68 -22.80
N ALA A 49 0.90 5.92 -22.76
CA ALA A 49 0.55 6.69 -23.96
C ALA A 49 1.76 7.27 -24.70
N ARG A 50 2.94 7.30 -24.07
CA ARG A 50 4.17 7.91 -24.59
C ARG A 50 5.37 6.97 -24.47
N MET A 51 5.14 5.66 -24.54
CA MET A 51 6.22 4.67 -24.51
C MET A 51 7.01 4.69 -25.82
N ASN A 52 8.32 4.46 -25.69
CA ASN A 52 9.18 4.18 -26.82
C ASN A 52 9.05 2.69 -27.20
N PRO A 53 8.60 2.35 -28.43
CA PRO A 53 8.39 0.96 -28.84
C PRO A 53 9.64 0.08 -28.79
N ARG A 54 10.84 0.66 -28.73
CA ARG A 54 12.10 -0.08 -28.65
C ARG A 54 12.54 -0.41 -27.24
N THR A 55 12.11 0.36 -26.24
CA THR A 55 12.58 0.27 -24.84
C THR A 55 11.44 0.06 -23.85
N TRP A 56 10.20 -0.07 -24.32
CA TRP A 56 9.01 -0.13 -23.45
C TRP A 56 9.07 -1.21 -22.37
N VAL A 57 9.72 -2.35 -22.64
CA VAL A 57 9.91 -3.44 -21.69
C VAL A 57 10.83 -3.00 -20.55
N ASP A 58 11.98 -2.43 -20.91
CA ASP A 58 12.97 -1.94 -19.95
C ASP A 58 12.40 -0.77 -19.14
N ASP A 59 11.67 0.13 -19.79
CA ASP A 59 11.01 1.28 -19.15
C ASP A 59 9.94 0.81 -18.14
N ALA A 60 9.15 -0.22 -18.50
CA ALA A 60 8.16 -0.82 -17.60
C ALA A 60 8.82 -1.53 -16.40
N GLN A 61 9.91 -2.25 -16.63
CA GLN A 61 10.64 -2.94 -15.55
C GLN A 61 11.35 -1.95 -14.62
N ALA A 62 11.93 -0.88 -15.16
CA ALA A 62 12.53 0.18 -14.35
C ALA A 62 11.48 0.89 -13.49
N ALA A 63 10.28 1.13 -14.04
CA ALA A 63 9.18 1.72 -13.31
C ALA A 63 8.64 0.80 -12.20
N SER A 64 8.49 -0.50 -12.48
CA SER A 64 8.03 -1.46 -11.46
C SER A 64 9.02 -1.55 -10.30
N ALA A 65 10.33 -1.54 -10.57
CA ALA A 65 11.37 -1.52 -9.52
C ALA A 65 11.25 -0.28 -8.62
N LYS A 66 11.00 0.90 -9.20
CA LYS A 66 10.78 2.14 -8.43
C LYS A 66 9.52 2.06 -7.58
N VAL A 67 8.41 1.59 -8.14
CA VAL A 67 7.14 1.43 -7.41
C VAL A 67 7.31 0.46 -6.24
N MET A 68 7.98 -0.67 -6.44
CA MET A 68 8.25 -1.64 -5.36
C MET A 68 9.13 -1.04 -4.26
N THR A 69 10.15 -0.27 -4.63
CA THR A 69 11.02 0.42 -3.66
C THR A 69 10.23 1.45 -2.86
N ALA A 70 9.43 2.29 -3.53
CA ALA A 70 8.59 3.30 -2.87
C ALA A 70 7.55 2.68 -1.93
N ARG A 71 6.92 1.56 -2.32
CA ARG A 71 6.00 0.81 -1.46
C ARG A 71 6.71 0.27 -0.22
N ALA A 72 7.90 -0.31 -0.38
CA ALA A 72 8.69 -0.83 0.73
C ALA A 72 9.11 0.27 1.71
N GLU A 73 9.55 1.43 1.20
CA GLU A 73 9.88 2.61 2.01
C GLU A 73 8.67 3.14 2.77
N GLY A 74 7.51 3.23 2.12
CA GLY A 74 6.24 3.61 2.75
C GLY A 74 5.86 2.68 3.91
N SER A 75 5.95 1.36 3.68
CA SER A 75 5.71 0.37 4.74
C SER A 75 6.70 0.48 5.89
N ALA A 76 7.99 0.68 5.61
CA ALA A 76 9.01 0.85 6.65
C ALA A 76 8.77 2.11 7.50
N ASN A 77 8.38 3.22 6.86
CA ASN A 77 8.08 4.47 7.56
C ASN A 77 6.82 4.33 8.44
N GLN A 78 5.81 3.59 7.97
CA GLN A 78 4.58 3.32 8.71
C GLN A 78 4.86 2.48 9.97
N LEU A 79 5.64 1.42 9.85
CA LEU A 79 6.08 0.60 10.99
C LEU A 79 6.90 1.44 12.01
N ALA A 80 7.73 2.36 11.52
CA ALA A 80 8.50 3.26 12.38
C ALA A 80 7.61 4.29 13.10
N ALA A 81 6.53 4.75 12.47
CA ALA A 81 5.54 5.63 13.08
C ALA A 81 4.74 4.91 14.17
N GLU A 82 4.23 3.70 13.89
CA GLU A 82 3.48 2.89 14.86
C GLU A 82 4.32 2.59 16.12
N LYS A 83 5.61 2.28 15.95
CA LYS A 83 6.53 2.07 17.08
C LYS A 83 6.72 3.33 17.94
N ARG A 84 6.69 4.53 17.33
CA ARG A 84 6.83 5.81 18.06
C ARG A 84 5.56 6.15 18.83
N GLU A 85 4.40 5.83 18.28
CA GLU A 85 3.10 6.01 18.95
C GLU A 85 2.96 5.07 20.16
N ASP A 86 3.33 3.80 20.03
CA ASP A 86 3.35 2.84 21.15
C ASP A 86 4.29 3.29 22.28
N ALA A 87 5.50 3.75 21.93
CA ALA A 87 6.45 4.29 22.91
C ALA A 87 5.94 5.56 23.62
N SER A 88 5.13 6.38 22.94
CA SER A 88 4.55 7.60 23.51
C SER A 88 3.36 7.31 24.43
N HIS A 89 2.67 6.18 24.24
CA HIS A 89 1.49 5.80 25.02
C HIS A 89 1.83 5.16 26.38
N CYS A 90 3.11 4.87 26.63
CA CYS A 90 3.63 4.34 27.91
C CYS A 90 4.10 5.42 28.92
N ASN A 91 3.89 6.72 28.66
CA ASN A 91 4.14 7.82 29.61
C ASN A 91 2.83 8.44 30.11
#